data_AF-A0A2V1B409-F1
#
_entry.id   AF-A0A2V1B409-F1
#
_cell.length_a   1.000
_cell.length_b   1.000
_cell.length_c   1.000
_cell.angle_alpha   90.00
_cell.angle_beta   90.00
_cell.angle_gamma   90.00
#
_symmetry.space_group_name_H-M   'P 1'
#
loop_
_entity.id
_entity.type
_entity.pdbx_description
1 polymer ?
#
loop_
_entity_poly.entity_id
_entity_poly.type
_entity_poly.pdbx_seq_one_letter_code
_entity_poly.pdbx_strand_id
1 'polypeptide(L)'
;TQGSSPQIEFPTSSPTFYFSSAEPTTTRRPSPGKRGVAYNDASFVSAFSEYPKVTWAYNWADVTPDIPSSIEYVPMLWGLGHTQDWESNAKKAISSGSTHLLAFNEPDTDSQANLPVAAAVVGYLVHMQPFAGKAKLGSPAVTNGGGHMGLGWLKDFLLGCSSCTVDFVAIHWYNGGNAGAF
;
A
#
# COMPACT_ATOMS: atom_id res chain seq x y z
N THR A 1 -79.27 -22.37 33.69
CA THR A 1 -78.01 -22.18 34.42
C THR A 1 -76.92 -21.85 33.42
N GLN A 2 -76.18 -20.77 33.70
CA GLN A 2 -75.08 -20.19 32.92
C GLN A 2 -75.52 -19.55 31.59
N GLY A 3 -75.36 -18.25 31.33
CA GLY A 3 -74.52 -17.23 31.95
C GLY A 3 -73.92 -16.42 30.81
N SER A 4 -74.54 -15.28 30.47
CA SER A 4 -74.08 -14.38 29.42
C SER A 4 -72.66 -13.88 29.73
N SER A 5 -71.68 -14.27 28.92
CA SER A 5 -70.32 -13.74 29.03
C SER A 5 -70.22 -12.34 28.40
N PRO A 6 -69.58 -11.37 29.07
CA PRO A 6 -69.34 -10.05 28.52
C PRO A 6 -68.23 -10.08 27.47
N GLN A 7 -68.41 -9.33 26.38
CA GLN A 7 -67.38 -9.03 25.39
C GLN A 7 -66.38 -8.06 26.02
N ILE A 8 -65.09 -8.43 26.04
CA ILE A 8 -63.98 -7.56 26.44
C ILE A 8 -63.40 -6.95 25.16
N GLU A 9 -63.54 -5.64 24.99
CA GLU A 9 -62.85 -4.87 23.96
C GLU A 9 -61.38 -4.67 24.34
N PHE A 10 -60.46 -5.03 23.45
CA PHE A 10 -59.03 -4.74 23.60
C PHE A 10 -58.69 -3.44 22.86
N PRO A 11 -57.98 -2.49 23.50
CA PRO A 11 -57.57 -1.26 22.82
C PRO A 11 -56.51 -1.55 21.75
N THR A 12 -56.81 -1.20 20.50
CA THR A 12 -55.84 -1.13 19.41
C THR A 12 -55.05 0.17 19.52
N SER A 13 -53.89 0.13 20.17
CA SER A 13 -52.85 1.16 19.98
C SER A 13 -51.57 0.53 19.48
N SER A 14 -51.24 0.78 18.21
CA SER A 14 -49.93 0.45 17.64
C SER A 14 -48.87 1.41 18.19
N PRO A 15 -47.66 0.93 18.54
CA PRO A 15 -46.59 1.85 18.92
C PRO A 15 -46.05 2.56 17.67
N THR A 16 -46.15 3.88 17.65
CA THR A 16 -45.41 4.72 16.71
C THR A 16 -43.94 4.80 17.15
N PHE A 17 -43.07 4.09 16.44
CA PHE A 17 -41.63 4.27 16.56
C PHE A 17 -41.20 5.53 15.81
N TYR A 18 -40.76 6.55 16.53
CA TYR A 18 -40.06 7.70 15.95
C TYR A 18 -38.63 7.28 15.62
N PHE A 19 -38.34 7.05 14.35
CA PHE A 19 -36.97 6.98 13.87
C PHE A 19 -36.42 8.40 13.79
N SER A 20 -35.48 8.73 14.67
CA SER A 20 -34.68 9.95 14.57
C SER A 20 -33.79 9.85 13.33
N SER A 21 -34.08 10.67 12.32
CA SER A 21 -33.22 10.86 11.15
C SER A 21 -32.06 11.78 11.54
N ALA A 22 -31.11 11.24 12.31
CA ALA A 22 -29.79 11.83 12.39
C ALA A 22 -28.98 11.24 11.23
N GLU A 23 -28.77 12.03 10.18
CA GLU A 23 -27.76 11.68 9.18
C GLU A 23 -26.41 11.49 9.89
N PRO A 24 -25.68 10.39 9.63
CA PRO A 24 -24.32 10.31 10.12
C PRO A 24 -23.53 11.39 9.39
N THR A 25 -23.16 12.45 10.10
CA THR A 25 -22.14 13.39 9.65
C THR A 25 -20.83 12.62 9.55
N THR A 26 -20.64 11.93 8.43
CA THR A 26 -19.35 11.43 8.02
C THR A 26 -18.54 12.68 7.69
N THR A 27 -17.83 13.19 8.70
CA THR A 27 -16.66 14.02 8.44
C THR A 27 -15.77 13.18 7.54
N ARG A 28 -15.82 13.45 6.24
CA ARG A 28 -14.93 12.86 5.25
C ARG A 28 -13.53 13.25 5.69
N ARG A 29 -12.87 12.39 6.47
CA ARG A 29 -11.44 12.49 6.73
C ARG A 29 -10.82 12.73 5.35
N PRO A 30 -10.03 13.81 5.16
CA PRO A 30 -9.32 14.00 3.91
C PRO A 30 -8.64 12.68 3.59
N SER A 31 -8.96 12.09 2.43
CA SER A 31 -8.26 10.89 2.00
C SER A 31 -6.78 11.23 2.02
N PRO A 32 -5.91 10.42 2.65
CA PRO A 32 -4.47 10.65 2.57
C PRO A 32 -4.12 10.85 1.10
N GLY A 33 -3.38 11.92 0.81
CA GLY A 33 -2.95 12.20 -0.55
C GLY A 33 -2.26 10.97 -1.15
N LYS A 34 -2.44 10.75 -2.46
CA LYS A 34 -1.78 9.64 -3.16
C LYS A 34 -0.38 10.01 -3.67
N ARG A 35 -0.04 11.30 -3.67
CA ARG A 35 1.18 11.81 -4.28
C ARG A 35 2.36 11.56 -3.35
N GLY A 36 3.43 11.00 -3.90
CA GLY A 36 4.70 10.82 -3.20
C GLY A 36 5.85 11.58 -3.86
N VAL A 37 7.00 11.58 -3.21
CA VAL A 37 8.27 12.13 -3.71
C VAL A 37 9.26 10.99 -3.93
N ALA A 38 9.69 10.80 -5.18
CA ALA A 38 10.85 9.97 -5.51
C ALA A 38 12.08 10.88 -5.53
N TYR A 39 13.12 10.58 -4.76
CA TYR A 39 14.28 11.47 -4.61
C TYR A 39 15.60 10.71 -4.43
N ASN A 40 16.72 11.42 -4.61
CA ASN A 40 18.05 10.95 -4.23
C ASN A 40 18.62 11.79 -3.08
N ASP A 41 18.46 13.11 -3.13
CA ASP A 41 18.87 14.03 -2.08
C ASP A 41 17.68 14.36 -1.16
N ALA A 42 17.79 13.95 0.11
CA ALA A 42 16.75 14.14 1.12
C ALA A 42 16.44 15.62 1.40
N SER A 43 17.40 16.53 1.18
CA SER A 43 17.21 17.96 1.44
C SER A 43 16.10 18.57 0.56
N PHE A 44 15.86 18.02 -0.63
CA PHE A 44 14.81 18.48 -1.54
C PHE A 44 13.40 18.03 -1.14
N VAL A 45 13.24 17.06 -0.25
CA VAL A 45 11.92 16.62 0.21
C VAL A 45 11.21 17.74 0.99
N SER A 46 11.97 18.60 1.67
CA SER A 46 11.46 19.74 2.43
C SER A 46 10.63 20.73 1.59
N ALA A 47 10.92 20.85 0.29
CA ALA A 47 10.17 21.69 -0.64
C ALA A 47 8.70 21.28 -0.79
N PHE A 48 8.34 20.07 -0.36
CA PHE A 48 6.98 19.54 -0.46
C PHE A 48 6.20 19.58 0.88
N SER A 49 6.80 20.07 1.96
CA SER A 49 6.22 20.01 3.31
C SER A 49 4.90 20.78 3.45
N GLU A 50 4.72 21.87 2.69
CA GLU A 50 3.52 22.69 2.72
C GLU A 50 2.40 22.18 1.78
N TYR A 51 2.63 21.07 1.08
CA TYR A 51 1.67 20.49 0.14
C TYR A 51 0.96 19.28 0.77
N PRO A 52 -0.23 19.44 1.40
CA PRO A 52 -0.88 18.39 2.18
C PRO A 52 -1.34 17.17 1.36
N LYS A 53 -1.20 17.22 0.03
CA LYS A 53 -1.47 16.08 -0.86
C LYS A 53 -0.24 15.19 -1.10
N VAL A 54 0.96 15.66 -0.72
CA VAL A 54 2.20 14.90 -0.74
C VAL A 54 2.36 14.27 0.65
N THR A 55 2.31 12.95 0.71
CA THR A 55 2.15 12.23 1.99
C THR A 55 3.22 11.19 2.25
N TRP A 56 3.98 10.80 1.23
CA TRP A 56 5.01 9.77 1.35
C TRP A 56 6.19 10.04 0.42
N ALA A 57 7.33 9.40 0.68
CA ALA A 57 8.53 9.52 -0.12
C ALA A 57 9.34 8.22 -0.10
N TYR A 58 10.14 7.99 -1.14
CA TYR A 58 11.08 6.89 -1.24
C TYR A 58 12.30 7.31 -2.10
N ASN A 59 13.41 6.59 -1.95
CA ASN A 59 14.69 6.94 -2.58
C ASN A 59 15.49 5.72 -3.09
N TRP A 60 14.79 4.63 -3.42
CA TRP A 60 15.41 3.36 -3.86
C TRP A 60 16.37 2.71 -2.84
N ALA A 61 16.32 3.12 -1.57
CA ALA A 61 17.15 2.59 -0.49
C ALA A 61 16.29 2.15 0.71
N ASP A 62 16.94 1.54 1.70
CA ASP A 62 16.32 1.00 2.90
C ASP A 62 16.57 1.83 4.16
N VAL A 63 17.67 2.59 4.20
CA VAL A 63 18.02 3.46 5.33
C VAL A 63 17.07 4.65 5.44
N THR A 64 16.38 4.77 6.59
CA THR A 64 15.53 5.93 6.90
C THR A 64 16.35 7.23 6.93
N PRO A 65 16.03 8.20 6.05
CA PRO A 65 16.72 9.49 6.00
C PRO A 65 16.03 10.54 6.88
N ASP A 66 16.69 11.69 7.04
CA ASP A 66 16.12 12.87 7.70
C ASP A 66 15.26 13.65 6.69
N ILE A 67 13.95 13.46 6.77
CA ILE A 67 12.93 14.15 5.96
C ILE A 67 11.82 14.68 6.87
N PRO A 68 11.01 15.67 6.44
CA PRO A 68 9.91 16.19 7.25
C PRO A 68 8.98 15.09 7.76
N SER A 69 8.69 15.08 9.07
CA SER A 69 7.90 14.04 9.73
C SER A 69 6.44 13.95 9.27
N SER A 70 5.95 14.95 8.52
CA SER A 70 4.65 14.93 7.86
C SER A 70 4.61 14.05 6.61
N ILE A 71 5.76 13.56 6.14
CA ILE A 71 5.92 12.73 4.95
C ILE A 71 6.45 11.36 5.39
N GLU A 72 5.67 10.30 5.15
CA GLU A 72 6.07 8.93 5.43
C GLU A 72 7.26 8.52 4.54
N TYR A 73 8.33 8.01 5.14
CA TYR A 73 9.38 7.33 4.37
C TYR A 73 9.00 5.87 4.13
N VAL A 74 9.08 5.42 2.87
CA VAL A 74 8.82 4.04 2.46
C VAL A 74 10.12 3.40 2.00
N PRO A 75 10.75 2.52 2.81
CA PRO A 75 12.01 1.87 2.44
C PRO A 75 11.79 0.82 1.34
N MET A 76 12.84 0.59 0.56
CA MET A 76 12.86 -0.37 -0.54
C MET A 76 13.98 -1.39 -0.37
N LEU A 77 13.65 -2.68 -0.46
CA LEU A 77 14.63 -3.72 -0.73
C LEU A 77 14.91 -3.73 -2.22
N TRP A 78 15.92 -2.99 -2.65
CA TRP A 78 16.17 -2.75 -4.08
C TRP A 78 16.42 -4.03 -4.88
N GLY A 79 17.12 -5.00 -4.30
CA GLY A 79 17.42 -6.29 -4.95
C GLY A 79 18.13 -7.24 -3.98
N LEU A 80 18.43 -8.46 -4.42
CA LEU A 80 19.03 -9.48 -3.54
C LEU A 80 20.47 -9.15 -3.10
N GLY A 81 21.14 -8.24 -3.81
CA GLY A 81 22.42 -7.67 -3.39
C GLY A 81 22.35 -6.68 -2.22
N HIS A 82 21.16 -6.29 -1.77
CA HIS A 82 20.94 -5.30 -0.71
C HIS A 82 20.25 -5.90 0.54
N THR A 83 20.51 -7.17 0.81
CA THR A 83 19.81 -7.93 1.87
C THR A 83 20.48 -7.87 3.23
N GLN A 84 21.76 -7.47 3.30
CA GLN A 84 22.58 -7.54 4.51
C GLN A 84 21.94 -6.80 5.70
N ASP A 85 21.53 -5.55 5.50
CA ASP A 85 21.00 -4.69 6.58
C ASP A 85 19.48 -4.51 6.50
N TRP A 86 18.84 -5.05 5.45
CA TRP A 86 17.42 -4.87 5.13
C TRP A 86 16.50 -5.10 6.32
N GLU A 87 16.67 -6.23 7.03
CA GLU A 87 15.77 -6.57 8.13
C GLU A 87 15.82 -5.52 9.25
N SER A 88 17.02 -5.05 9.59
CA SER A 88 17.20 -4.05 10.64
C SER A 88 16.68 -2.67 10.20
N ASN A 89 16.94 -2.28 8.96
CA ASN A 89 16.48 -1.03 8.37
C ASN A 89 14.95 -0.98 8.22
N ALA A 90 14.33 -2.05 7.72
CA ALA A 90 12.87 -2.14 7.62
C ALA A 90 12.19 -2.08 9.00
N LYS A 91 12.72 -2.78 10.02
CA LYS A 91 12.22 -2.68 11.41
C LYS A 91 12.34 -1.26 11.94
N LYS A 92 13.47 -0.59 11.71
CA LYS A 92 13.69 0.80 12.13
C LYS A 92 12.70 1.75 11.45
N ALA A 93 12.51 1.63 10.14
CA ALA A 93 11.55 2.43 9.39
C ALA A 93 10.11 2.24 9.91
N ILE A 94 9.68 1.00 10.15
CA ILE A 94 8.35 0.70 10.73
C ILE A 94 8.21 1.34 12.12
N SER A 95 9.21 1.20 12.99
CA SER A 95 9.20 1.83 14.32
C SER A 95 9.18 3.36 14.27
N SER A 96 9.64 3.95 13.16
CA SER A 96 9.64 5.40 12.91
C SER A 96 8.38 5.89 12.19
N GLY A 97 7.39 5.02 11.97
CA GLY A 97 6.09 5.37 11.40
C GLY A 97 5.86 4.93 9.96
N SER A 98 6.81 4.23 9.33
CA SER A 98 6.58 3.64 8.01
C SER A 98 5.51 2.54 8.07
N THR A 99 4.53 2.62 7.18
CA THR A 99 3.40 1.67 7.09
C THR A 99 3.47 0.81 5.84
N HIS A 100 4.43 1.07 4.94
CA HIS A 100 4.63 0.36 3.68
C HIS A 100 6.10 -0.05 3.51
N LEU A 101 6.34 -1.17 2.84
CA LEU A 101 7.66 -1.58 2.37
C LEU A 101 7.60 -1.87 0.88
N LEU A 102 8.60 -1.42 0.12
CA LEU A 102 8.75 -1.72 -1.30
C LEU A 102 9.73 -2.87 -1.52
N ALA A 103 9.42 -3.76 -2.46
CA ALA A 103 10.32 -4.83 -2.88
C ALA A 103 11.17 -4.39 -4.11
N PHE A 104 11.72 -5.39 -4.80
CA PHE A 104 12.80 -5.25 -5.79
C PHE A 104 12.50 -4.24 -6.91
N ASN A 105 13.50 -3.45 -7.27
CA ASN A 105 13.42 -2.42 -8.29
C ASN A 105 13.75 -2.99 -9.68
N GLU A 106 12.77 -2.98 -10.56
CA GLU A 106 12.87 -3.42 -11.96
C GLU A 106 13.62 -4.76 -12.10
N PRO A 107 13.14 -5.82 -11.42
CA PRO A 107 13.78 -7.13 -11.51
C PRO A 107 13.71 -7.72 -12.93
N ASP A 108 12.85 -7.16 -13.78
CA ASP A 108 12.60 -7.57 -15.15
C ASP A 108 13.59 -7.00 -16.18
N THR A 109 14.54 -6.16 -15.76
CA THR A 109 15.61 -5.63 -16.63
C THR A 109 17.01 -5.96 -16.10
N ASP A 110 17.98 -6.06 -17.01
CA ASP A 110 19.36 -6.46 -16.71
C ASP A 110 20.18 -5.38 -16.01
N SER A 111 19.81 -4.11 -16.19
CA SER A 111 20.50 -2.93 -15.65
C SER A 111 20.07 -2.55 -14.23
N GLN A 112 19.13 -3.27 -13.63
CA GLN A 112 18.55 -2.96 -12.30
C GLN A 112 18.67 -4.19 -11.40
N ALA A 113 17.62 -4.57 -10.66
CA ALA A 113 17.72 -5.72 -9.75
C ALA A 113 18.00 -7.05 -10.47
N ASN A 114 17.60 -7.16 -11.74
CA ASN A 114 17.90 -8.29 -12.64
C ASN A 114 17.70 -9.66 -11.97
N LEU A 115 16.44 -9.98 -11.69
CA LEU A 115 16.08 -11.21 -10.97
C LEU A 115 15.23 -12.12 -11.85
N PRO A 116 15.66 -13.39 -12.05
CA PRO A 116 14.75 -14.43 -12.49
C PRO A 116 13.57 -14.55 -11.50
N VAL A 117 12.36 -14.78 -12.03
CA VAL A 117 11.13 -14.89 -11.23
C VAL A 117 11.32 -15.84 -10.03
N ALA A 118 11.91 -17.02 -10.24
CA ALA A 118 12.13 -18.00 -9.18
C ALA A 118 13.01 -17.45 -8.03
N ALA A 119 14.06 -16.69 -8.35
CA ALA A 119 14.92 -16.06 -7.35
C ALA A 119 14.18 -14.96 -6.60
N ALA A 120 13.37 -14.16 -7.30
CA ALA A 120 12.55 -13.12 -6.68
C ALA A 120 11.49 -13.71 -5.73
N VAL A 121 10.85 -14.83 -6.08
CA VAL A 121 9.90 -15.53 -5.20
C VAL A 121 10.58 -15.95 -3.90
N VAL A 122 11.72 -16.64 -3.99
CA VAL A 122 12.49 -17.08 -2.81
C VAL A 122 12.93 -15.87 -1.97
N GLY A 123 13.50 -14.85 -2.62
CA GLY A 123 13.95 -13.65 -1.94
C GLY A 123 12.81 -12.90 -1.25
N TYR A 124 11.63 -12.82 -1.87
CA TYR A 124 10.47 -12.16 -1.28
C TYR A 124 9.98 -12.92 -0.03
N LEU A 125 9.91 -14.25 -0.10
CA LEU A 125 9.55 -15.09 1.05
C LEU A 125 10.54 -14.96 2.21
N VAL A 126 11.83 -14.81 1.92
CA VAL A 126 12.87 -14.66 2.95
C VAL A 126 12.88 -13.26 3.54
N HIS A 127 12.78 -12.22 2.71
CA HIS A 127 13.10 -10.85 3.14
C HIS A 127 11.88 -9.93 3.28
N MET A 128 10.79 -10.16 2.55
CA MET A 128 9.59 -9.33 2.64
C MET A 128 8.51 -9.97 3.51
N GLN A 129 8.25 -11.27 3.33
CA GLN A 129 7.18 -11.99 4.04
C GLN A 129 7.24 -11.89 5.57
N PRO A 130 8.40 -11.84 6.26
CA PRO A 130 8.45 -11.64 7.71
C PRO A 130 7.82 -10.35 8.23
N PHE A 131 7.53 -9.39 7.33
CA PHE A 131 6.89 -8.11 7.61
C PHE A 131 5.39 -8.11 7.33
N ALA A 132 4.82 -9.20 6.81
CA ALA A 132 3.38 -9.32 6.59
C ALA A 132 2.62 -9.06 7.91
N GLY A 133 1.60 -8.20 7.85
CA GLY A 133 0.83 -7.77 9.02
C GLY A 133 1.52 -6.75 9.93
N LYS A 134 2.79 -6.40 9.68
CA LYS A 134 3.52 -5.31 10.36
C LYS A 134 3.57 -4.05 9.51
N ALA A 135 3.62 -4.21 8.19
CA ALA A 135 3.51 -3.17 7.18
C ALA A 135 2.79 -3.75 5.96
N LYS A 136 2.30 -2.88 5.07
CA LYS A 136 1.82 -3.30 3.76
C LYS A 136 3.00 -3.58 2.84
N LEU A 137 2.97 -4.71 2.16
CA LEU A 137 4.08 -5.16 1.32
C LEU A 137 3.76 -4.93 -0.16
N GLY A 138 4.64 -4.20 -0.84
CA GLY A 138 4.56 -3.96 -2.27
C GLY A 138 5.17 -5.11 -3.07
N SER A 139 4.59 -5.41 -4.23
CA SER A 139 5.24 -6.28 -5.22
C SER A 139 6.60 -5.72 -5.64
N PRO A 140 7.46 -6.52 -6.29
CA PRO A 140 8.55 -5.97 -7.07
C PRO A 140 8.00 -4.96 -8.09
N ALA A 141 8.73 -3.85 -8.29
CA ALA A 141 8.34 -2.75 -9.16
C ALA A 141 8.85 -3.01 -10.58
N VAL A 142 7.98 -3.45 -11.47
CA VAL A 142 8.37 -3.81 -12.86
C VAL A 142 8.34 -2.62 -13.81
N THR A 143 9.12 -2.67 -14.90
CA THR A 143 9.10 -1.66 -15.97
C THR A 143 7.77 -1.66 -16.76
N ASN A 144 7.61 -0.73 -17.72
CA ASN A 144 6.58 -0.81 -18.76
C ASN A 144 7.02 -1.58 -20.01
N GLY A 145 8.02 -2.46 -19.90
CA GLY A 145 8.50 -3.33 -20.98
C GLY A 145 7.45 -4.35 -21.45
N GLY A 146 7.62 -4.84 -22.68
CA GLY A 146 6.74 -5.85 -23.29
C GLY A 146 7.26 -7.29 -23.13
N GLY A 147 6.42 -8.26 -23.53
CA GLY A 147 6.80 -9.67 -23.54
C GLY A 147 6.98 -10.25 -22.14
N HIS A 148 8.20 -10.73 -21.85
CA HIS A 148 8.54 -11.32 -20.54
C HIS A 148 8.91 -10.27 -19.49
N MET A 149 9.04 -8.99 -19.86
CA MET A 149 9.25 -7.88 -18.93
C MET A 149 7.91 -7.33 -18.42
N GLY A 150 7.97 -6.33 -17.54
CA GLY A 150 6.81 -5.57 -17.10
C GLY A 150 5.73 -6.45 -16.48
N LEU A 151 4.50 -6.28 -16.95
CA LEU A 151 3.34 -7.03 -16.44
C LEU A 151 3.43 -8.54 -16.70
N GLY A 152 4.20 -8.97 -17.72
CA GLY A 152 4.47 -10.39 -17.95
C GLY A 152 5.28 -11.00 -16.80
N TRP A 153 6.40 -10.37 -16.45
CA TRP A 153 7.24 -10.76 -15.32
C TRP A 153 6.45 -10.75 -14.01
N LEU A 154 5.67 -9.67 -13.77
CA LEU A 154 4.89 -9.52 -12.54
C LEU A 154 3.83 -10.61 -12.40
N LYS A 155 3.13 -10.96 -13.49
CA LYS A 155 2.17 -12.05 -13.50
C LYS A 155 2.83 -13.36 -13.08
N ASP A 156 3.98 -13.68 -13.65
CA ASP A 156 4.70 -14.91 -13.35
C ASP A 156 5.19 -14.94 -11.90
N PHE A 157 5.63 -13.80 -11.35
CA PHE A 157 5.95 -13.66 -9.93
C PHE A 157 4.75 -13.92 -9.02
N LEU A 158 3.59 -13.31 -9.29
CA LEU A 158 2.39 -13.47 -8.48
C LEU A 158 1.85 -14.92 -8.55
N LEU A 159 1.94 -15.57 -9.70
CA LEU A 159 1.60 -16.99 -9.85
C LEU A 159 2.61 -17.90 -9.14
N GLY A 160 3.89 -17.55 -9.18
CA GLY A 160 4.98 -18.30 -8.56
C GLY A 160 5.03 -18.18 -7.04
N CYS A 161 4.43 -17.15 -6.45
CA CYS A 161 4.40 -16.95 -4.99
C CYS A 161 2.98 -16.94 -4.39
N SER A 162 2.29 -18.08 -4.47
CA SER A 162 0.96 -18.24 -3.88
C SER A 162 0.90 -18.05 -2.35
N SER A 163 2.06 -18.14 -1.67
CA SER A 163 2.19 -17.91 -0.23
C SER A 163 2.70 -16.51 0.14
N CYS A 164 3.02 -15.66 -0.83
CA CYS A 164 3.42 -14.28 -0.57
C CYS A 164 2.21 -13.43 -0.17
N THR A 165 2.41 -12.58 0.83
CA THR A 165 1.54 -11.44 1.09
C THR A 165 1.99 -10.28 0.20
N VAL A 166 1.11 -9.86 -0.72
CA VAL A 166 1.31 -8.68 -1.57
C VAL A 166 0.08 -7.80 -1.41
N ASP A 167 0.23 -6.70 -0.67
CA ASP A 167 -0.86 -5.78 -0.35
C ASP A 167 -1.12 -4.76 -1.47
N PHE A 168 -0.09 -4.46 -2.27
CA PHE A 168 -0.19 -3.57 -3.41
C PHE A 168 0.82 -3.93 -4.50
N VAL A 169 0.48 -3.56 -5.74
CA VAL A 169 1.35 -3.74 -6.91
C VAL A 169 2.10 -2.45 -7.20
N ALA A 170 3.41 -2.56 -7.37
CA ALA A 170 4.28 -1.48 -7.83
C ALA A 170 4.61 -1.67 -9.32
N ILE A 171 4.47 -0.60 -10.10
CA ILE A 171 4.83 -0.57 -11.54
C ILE A 171 5.48 0.76 -11.87
N HIS A 172 6.37 0.75 -12.84
CA HIS A 172 6.91 1.94 -13.48
C HIS A 172 6.37 2.07 -14.88
N TRP A 173 6.18 3.32 -15.30
CA TRP A 173 5.82 3.62 -16.66
C TRP A 173 6.55 4.89 -17.08
N TYR A 174 7.29 4.79 -18.18
CA TYR A 174 7.99 5.89 -18.81
C TYR A 174 7.61 5.98 -20.28
N ASN A 175 7.31 7.20 -20.73
CA ASN A 175 7.11 7.57 -22.13
C ASN A 175 7.56 9.02 -22.29
N GLY A 176 7.57 9.52 -23.53
CA GLY A 176 7.81 10.92 -23.81
C GLY A 176 6.80 11.84 -23.12
N GLY A 177 7.16 13.12 -22.97
CA GLY A 177 6.34 14.15 -22.31
C GLY A 177 5.07 14.58 -23.07
N ASN A 178 4.58 13.79 -24.03
CA ASN A 178 3.35 14.10 -24.75
C ASN A 178 2.15 13.59 -23.97
N ALA A 179 1.47 14.49 -23.25
CA ALA A 179 0.28 14.17 -22.47
C ALA A 179 -0.88 13.55 -23.27
N GLY A 180 -0.94 13.78 -24.59
CA GLY A 180 -1.95 13.19 -25.47
C GLY A 180 -1.63 11.75 -25.92
N ALA A 181 -0.47 11.21 -25.52
CA ALA A 181 -0.06 9.83 -25.78
C ALA A 181 -0.30 8.90 -24.57
N PHE A 182 -0.99 9.40 -23.54
CA PHE A 182 -1.43 8.68 -22.34
C PHE A 182 -2.93 8.40 -22.41
#